data_AF-A0A6A6A461-F1
#
_entry.id   AF-A0A6A6A461-F1
#
_cell.length_a   1.000
_cell.length_b   1.000
_cell.length_c   1.000
_cell.angle_alpha   90.00
_cell.angle_beta   90.00
_cell.angle_gamma   90.00
#
_symmetry.space_group_name_H-M   'P 1'
#
loop_
_entity.id
_entity.type
_entity.pdbx_description
1 polymer ?
#
loop_
_entity_poly.entity_id
_entity_poly.type
_entity_poly.pdbx_seq_one_letter_code
_entity_poly.pdbx_strand_id
1 'polypeptide(L)'
;MRSISVLLALLFAFATTSYAFPSPNSNLPTLLYPRKHGNNNNSTASTGRALKKQCNKISKLTKLTSLASNQTKIDQLVAQGRMTTADVTKLQAKAANATITLQSLESNSTLVAECNAVSAHQKDVKQCNQLQRLTSLVALAGNQTILDELATKKGVNETRLEEKLAKAETKLKEMETNTTLTDFCAQRKAQ
;
A
#
# COMPACT_ATOMS: atom_id res chain seq x y z
N MET A 1 28.43 -35.13 -29.11
CA MET A 1 27.73 -35.34 -27.83
C MET A 1 26.88 -34.10 -27.58
N ARG A 2 25.75 -33.90 -28.27
CA ARG A 2 24.37 -34.40 -27.98
C ARG A 2 23.87 -34.09 -26.56
N SER A 3 23.09 -33.00 -26.49
CA SER A 3 21.81 -32.86 -25.79
C SER A 3 21.75 -32.85 -24.26
N ILE A 4 21.80 -31.66 -23.63
CA ILE A 4 21.08 -31.36 -22.37
C ILE A 4 20.60 -29.88 -22.38
N SER A 5 19.91 -29.44 -23.45
CA SER A 5 19.38 -28.06 -23.55
C SER A 5 17.89 -27.95 -23.93
N VAL A 6 17.08 -29.02 -23.83
CA VAL A 6 15.68 -28.96 -24.34
C VAL A 6 14.65 -29.67 -23.44
N LEU A 7 14.87 -29.80 -22.12
CA LEU A 7 13.94 -30.58 -21.27
C LEU A 7 13.37 -29.87 -20.03
N LEU A 8 13.21 -28.55 -20.07
CA LEU A 8 12.39 -27.83 -19.06
C LEU A 8 11.66 -26.61 -19.66
N ALA A 9 11.27 -26.73 -20.93
CA ALA A 9 10.31 -25.85 -21.58
C ALA A 9 9.09 -26.70 -21.97
N LEU A 10 8.13 -26.85 -21.03
CA LEU A 10 6.71 -27.14 -21.29
C LEU A 10 6.03 -27.46 -19.96
N LEU A 11 5.33 -26.48 -19.39
CA LEU A 11 4.05 -26.67 -18.68
C LEU A 11 3.42 -25.29 -18.43
N PHE A 12 3.07 -24.62 -19.54
CA PHE A 12 1.96 -23.65 -19.52
C PHE A 12 0.67 -24.46 -19.56
N ALA A 13 0.10 -24.75 -18.39
CA ALA A 13 -1.29 -25.16 -18.28
C ALA A 13 -2.12 -23.91 -17.97
N PHE A 14 -2.85 -23.44 -18.99
CA PHE A 14 -3.96 -22.52 -18.82
C PHE A 14 -5.02 -23.17 -17.93
N ALA A 15 -5.17 -22.68 -16.70
CA ALA A 15 -6.39 -22.84 -15.94
C ALA A 15 -7.13 -21.50 -15.96
N THR A 16 -7.97 -21.29 -16.97
CA THR A 16 -9.05 -20.31 -16.90
C THR A 16 -10.13 -20.90 -15.98
N THR A 17 -9.92 -20.81 -14.67
CA THR A 17 -11.00 -20.99 -13.72
C THR A 17 -11.72 -19.67 -13.57
N SER A 18 -12.90 -19.59 -14.18
CA SER A 18 -13.92 -18.61 -13.85
C SER A 18 -14.27 -18.78 -12.38
N TYR A 19 -13.67 -18.00 -11.49
CA TYR A 19 -14.16 -17.89 -10.12
C TYR A 19 -15.45 -17.07 -10.14
N ALA A 20 -16.55 -17.74 -10.41
CA ALA A 20 -17.85 -17.30 -9.94
C ALA A 20 -17.79 -17.27 -8.41
N PHE A 21 -17.94 -16.09 -7.83
CA PHE A 21 -18.11 -15.89 -6.39
C PHE A 21 -19.29 -16.74 -5.89
N PRO A 22 -19.08 -17.70 -4.97
CA PRO A 22 -20.15 -18.21 -4.15
C PRO A 22 -20.24 -17.34 -2.89
N SER A 23 -21.39 -16.71 -2.70
CA SER A 23 -21.87 -16.28 -1.38
C SER A 23 -23.21 -16.98 -1.12
N PRO A 24 -23.65 -17.21 0.13
CA PRO A 24 -22.95 -17.13 1.43
C PRO A 24 -23.31 -18.31 2.36
N ASN A 25 -22.32 -19.08 2.83
CA ASN A 25 -22.50 -19.93 4.02
C ASN A 25 -21.58 -19.42 5.14
N SER A 26 -22.21 -18.63 6.02
CA SER A 26 -21.88 -18.30 7.40
C SER A 26 -20.68 -19.04 8.02
N ASN A 27 -19.51 -18.38 8.01
CA ASN A 27 -18.54 -18.31 9.12
C ASN A 27 -17.30 -17.50 8.69
N LEU A 28 -17.51 -16.37 8.02
CA LEU A 28 -16.45 -15.37 7.85
C LEU A 28 -16.48 -14.50 9.11
N PRO A 29 -15.42 -14.47 9.95
CA PRO A 29 -15.42 -13.59 11.10
C PRO A 29 -15.50 -12.14 10.59
N THR A 30 -16.57 -11.48 11.01
CA THR A 30 -16.88 -10.06 10.86
C THR A 30 -15.76 -9.19 11.46
N LEU A 31 -14.59 -9.16 10.81
CA LEU A 31 -13.43 -8.33 11.18
C LEU A 31 -13.20 -7.19 10.19
N LEU A 32 -14.17 -6.92 9.32
CA LEU A 32 -14.29 -5.62 8.66
C LEU A 32 -15.09 -4.71 9.59
N TYR A 33 -14.39 -4.16 10.57
CA TYR A 33 -14.86 -3.19 11.56
C TYR A 33 -15.94 -2.22 11.01
N PRO A 34 -17.21 -2.31 11.47
CA PRO A 34 -17.99 -1.12 11.69
C PRO A 34 -17.49 -0.46 12.98
N ARG A 35 -17.05 0.80 12.87
CA ARG A 35 -16.73 1.60 14.06
C ARG A 35 -18.05 2.15 14.59
N LYS A 36 -18.62 1.57 15.64
CA LYS A 36 -19.59 2.28 16.49
C LYS A 36 -19.56 1.78 17.94
N HIS A 37 -19.50 2.76 18.85
CA HIS A 37 -19.38 2.63 20.29
C HIS A 37 -20.41 1.67 20.93
N GLY A 38 -19.95 0.93 21.93
CA GLY A 38 -20.81 0.19 22.86
C GLY A 38 -19.95 -0.54 23.89
N ASN A 39 -20.18 -0.21 25.16
CA ASN A 39 -19.51 -0.77 26.33
C ASN A 39 -19.51 -2.31 26.31
N ASN A 40 -18.41 -2.91 26.77
CA ASN A 40 -18.21 -4.33 27.15
C ASN A 40 -17.47 -5.23 26.13
N ASN A 41 -16.43 -5.90 26.66
CA ASN A 41 -15.58 -6.98 26.12
C ASN A 41 -14.27 -6.58 25.42
N ASN A 42 -13.23 -6.46 26.24
CA ASN A 42 -11.84 -6.07 25.92
C ASN A 42 -11.05 -7.10 25.06
N SER A 43 -11.59 -8.30 24.84
CA SER A 43 -10.86 -9.38 24.13
C SER A 43 -10.79 -9.19 22.62
N THR A 44 -11.91 -8.91 21.94
CA THR A 44 -11.98 -8.88 20.46
C THR A 44 -11.21 -7.70 19.85
N ALA A 45 -11.22 -6.54 20.54
CA ALA A 45 -10.43 -5.39 20.13
C ALA A 45 -8.91 -5.59 20.35
N SER A 46 -8.50 -6.44 21.29
CA SER A 46 -7.09 -6.78 21.51
C SER A 46 -6.56 -7.71 20.41
N THR A 47 -7.35 -8.71 20.01
CA THR A 47 -7.00 -9.68 18.96
C THR A 47 -6.90 -9.02 17.60
N GLY A 48 -7.85 -8.16 17.22
CA GLY A 48 -7.77 -7.44 15.95
C GLY A 48 -6.62 -6.41 15.89
N ARG A 49 -6.23 -5.81 17.02
CA ARG A 49 -5.02 -4.97 17.12
C ARG A 49 -3.74 -5.79 16.96
N ALA A 50 -3.68 -6.98 17.55
CA ALA A 50 -2.54 -7.89 17.41
C ALA A 50 -2.39 -8.40 15.98
N LEU A 51 -3.48 -8.84 15.35
CA LEU A 51 -3.53 -9.24 13.95
C LEU A 51 -3.07 -8.10 13.04
N LYS A 52 -3.62 -6.89 13.20
CA LYS A 52 -3.19 -5.71 12.44
C LYS A 52 -1.69 -5.41 12.58
N LYS A 53 -1.12 -5.59 13.79
CA LYS A 53 0.32 -5.44 14.00
C LYS A 53 1.12 -6.50 13.24
N GLN A 54 0.69 -7.75 13.23
CA GLN A 54 1.32 -8.82 12.46
C GLN A 54 1.23 -8.56 10.96
N CYS A 55 0.07 -8.17 10.44
CA CYS A 55 -0.10 -7.83 9.02
C CYS A 55 0.74 -6.61 8.61
N ASN A 56 0.87 -5.61 9.49
CA ASN A 56 1.76 -4.48 9.28
C ASN A 56 3.23 -4.92 9.26
N LYS A 57 3.62 -5.90 10.08
CA LYS A 57 4.96 -6.47 10.09
C LYS A 57 5.23 -7.18 8.76
N ILE A 58 4.36 -8.08 8.34
CA ILE A 58 4.45 -8.77 7.03
C ILE A 58 4.58 -7.74 5.90
N SER A 59 3.64 -6.79 5.81
CA SER A 59 3.68 -5.74 4.76
C SER A 59 4.97 -4.92 4.75
N LYS A 60 5.54 -4.59 5.92
CA LYS A 60 6.81 -3.87 6.02
C LYS A 60 7.98 -4.72 5.53
N LEU A 61 8.02 -5.98 5.93
CA LEU A 61 9.07 -6.90 5.51
C LEU A 61 8.99 -7.16 4.01
N THR A 62 7.80 -7.40 3.45
CA THR A 62 7.58 -7.59 2.00
C THR A 62 8.04 -6.37 1.19
N LYS A 63 7.77 -5.15 1.68
CA LYS A 63 8.26 -3.93 1.02
C LYS A 63 9.77 -3.79 1.10
N LEU A 64 10.36 -4.17 2.23
CA LEU A 64 11.80 -4.11 2.41
C LEU A 64 12.51 -5.11 1.50
N THR A 65 12.03 -6.35 1.41
CA THR A 65 12.58 -7.36 0.50
C THR A 65 12.37 -6.98 -0.96
N SER A 66 11.19 -6.46 -1.33
CA SER A 66 10.91 -5.96 -2.68
C SER A 66 11.76 -4.75 -3.07
N LEU A 67 12.09 -3.86 -2.13
CA LEU A 67 13.02 -2.75 -2.40
C LEU A 67 14.44 -3.28 -2.58
N ALA A 68 14.88 -4.18 -1.70
CA ALA A 68 16.22 -4.77 -1.74
C ALA A 68 16.48 -5.60 -3.01
N SER A 69 15.45 -6.21 -3.59
CA SER A 69 15.54 -6.97 -4.84
C SER A 69 15.41 -6.11 -6.11
N ASN A 70 15.06 -4.83 -5.98
CA ASN A 70 14.94 -3.91 -7.12
C ASN A 70 16.21 -3.07 -7.29
N GLN A 71 17.20 -3.64 -7.96
CA GLN A 71 18.51 -3.01 -8.15
C GLN A 71 18.39 -1.65 -8.86
N THR A 72 17.54 -1.54 -9.90
CA THR A 72 17.33 -0.27 -10.62
C THR A 72 16.85 0.85 -9.70
N LYS A 73 15.94 0.56 -8.77
CA LYS A 73 15.42 1.55 -7.83
C LYS A 73 16.46 1.92 -6.77
N ILE A 74 17.27 0.97 -6.35
CA ILE A 74 18.42 1.20 -5.47
C ILE A 74 19.43 2.14 -6.15
N ASP A 75 19.80 1.85 -7.39
CA ASP A 75 20.75 2.64 -8.17
C ASP A 75 20.23 4.07 -8.38
N GLN A 76 18.95 4.23 -8.69
CA GLN A 76 18.29 5.55 -8.76
C GLN A 76 18.37 6.32 -7.43
N LEU A 77 18.17 5.66 -6.30
CA LEU A 77 18.25 6.30 -4.98
C LEU A 77 19.69 6.72 -4.65
N VAL A 78 20.68 5.91 -5.03
CA VAL A 78 22.10 6.24 -4.87
C VAL A 78 22.48 7.42 -5.76
N ALA A 79 22.08 7.39 -7.04
CA ALA A 79 22.31 8.48 -7.99
C ALA A 79 21.67 9.81 -7.56
N GLN A 80 20.51 9.75 -6.87
CA GLN A 80 19.83 10.92 -6.30
C GLN A 80 20.45 11.39 -4.97
N GLY A 81 21.52 10.75 -4.47
CA GLY A 81 22.12 11.04 -3.18
C GLY A 81 21.20 10.74 -1.99
N ARG A 82 20.15 9.95 -2.19
CA ARG A 82 19.16 9.59 -1.17
C ARG A 82 19.55 8.36 -0.36
N MET A 83 20.61 7.67 -0.79
CA MET A 83 21.12 6.46 -0.17
C MET A 83 22.61 6.32 -0.47
N THR A 84 23.39 5.89 0.52
CA THR A 84 24.82 5.60 0.33
C THR A 84 25.05 4.12 0.02
N THR A 85 26.24 3.75 -0.43
CA THR A 85 26.64 2.34 -0.59
C THR A 85 26.56 1.56 0.73
N ALA A 86 26.88 2.20 1.86
CA ALA A 86 26.71 1.61 3.19
C ALA A 86 25.24 1.34 3.53
N ASP A 87 24.33 2.24 3.14
CA ASP A 87 22.89 2.04 3.30
C ASP A 87 22.36 0.90 2.44
N VAL A 88 22.90 0.73 1.22
CA VAL A 88 22.58 -0.40 0.33
C VAL A 88 22.94 -1.73 1.02
N THR A 89 24.15 -1.85 1.56
CA THR A 89 24.59 -3.06 2.27
C THR A 89 23.72 -3.34 3.50
N LYS A 90 23.37 -2.30 4.26
CA LYS A 90 22.47 -2.41 5.41
C LYS A 90 21.05 -2.81 4.99
N LEU A 91 20.57 -2.32 3.85
CA LEU A 91 19.28 -2.70 3.27
C LEU A 91 19.28 -4.19 2.88
N GLN A 92 20.33 -4.66 2.21
CA GLN A 92 20.49 -6.07 1.83
C GLN A 92 20.56 -6.99 3.05
N ALA A 93 21.33 -6.63 4.09
CA ALA A 93 21.39 -7.40 5.33
C ALA A 93 20.03 -7.47 6.04
N LYS A 94 19.30 -6.34 6.11
CA LYS A 94 17.94 -6.31 6.65
C LYS A 94 16.97 -7.12 5.81
N ALA A 95 17.17 -7.16 4.49
CA ALA A 95 16.32 -7.94 3.58
C ALA A 95 16.52 -9.43 3.78
N ALA A 96 17.75 -9.90 3.96
CA ALA A 96 18.02 -11.29 4.29
C ALA A 96 17.28 -11.73 5.58
N ASN A 97 17.39 -10.93 6.65
CA ASN A 97 16.67 -11.18 7.91
C ASN A 97 15.14 -11.08 7.75
N ALA A 98 14.68 -10.15 6.90
CA ALA A 98 13.27 -9.99 6.61
C ALA A 98 12.70 -11.17 5.83
N THR A 99 13.45 -11.75 4.89
CA THR A 99 13.06 -12.96 4.15
C THR A 99 12.86 -14.15 5.10
N ILE A 100 13.78 -14.37 6.04
CA ILE A 100 13.65 -15.44 7.04
C ILE A 100 12.39 -15.23 7.89
N THR A 101 12.16 -13.99 8.34
CA THR A 101 10.98 -13.65 9.14
C THR A 101 9.70 -13.78 8.33
N LEU A 102 9.70 -13.41 7.04
CA LEU A 102 8.56 -13.58 6.15
C LEU A 102 8.24 -15.05 5.96
N GLN A 103 9.20 -15.90 5.63
CA GLN A 103 8.98 -17.34 5.46
C GLN A 103 8.36 -17.97 6.72
N SER A 104 8.83 -17.58 7.90
CA SER A 104 8.24 -18.02 9.17
C SER A 104 6.79 -17.56 9.33
N LEU A 105 6.48 -16.29 9.01
CA LEU A 105 5.11 -15.75 9.14
C LEU A 105 4.16 -16.27 8.05
N GLU A 106 4.66 -16.48 6.83
CA GLU A 106 3.91 -16.97 5.67
C GLU A 106 3.59 -18.45 5.74
N SER A 107 4.31 -19.21 6.58
CA SER A 107 3.98 -20.63 6.86
C SER A 107 2.58 -20.82 7.45
N ASN A 108 1.98 -19.78 8.03
CA ASN A 108 0.60 -19.78 8.50
C ASN A 108 -0.34 -19.20 7.42
N SER A 109 -0.94 -20.07 6.62
CA SER A 109 -1.82 -19.67 5.51
C SER A 109 -3.05 -18.86 5.94
N THR A 110 -3.61 -19.16 7.12
CA THR A 110 -4.73 -18.40 7.70
C THR A 110 -4.32 -16.96 8.00
N LEU A 111 -3.16 -16.77 8.63
CA LEU A 111 -2.61 -15.44 8.91
C LEU A 111 -2.37 -14.64 7.63
N VAL A 112 -1.84 -15.29 6.58
CA VAL A 112 -1.62 -14.63 5.28
C VAL A 112 -2.94 -14.19 4.65
N ALA A 113 -3.96 -15.05 4.66
CA ALA A 113 -5.28 -14.73 4.12
C ALA A 113 -5.92 -13.52 4.83
N GLU A 114 -5.91 -13.52 6.17
CA GLU A 114 -6.42 -12.41 6.98
C GLU A 114 -5.62 -11.12 6.72
N CYS A 115 -4.30 -11.22 6.61
CA CYS A 115 -3.44 -10.08 6.35
C CYS A 115 -3.59 -9.51 4.95
N ASN A 116 -3.93 -10.32 3.94
CA ASN A 116 -4.24 -9.84 2.60
C ASN A 116 -5.52 -8.99 2.61
N ALA A 117 -6.57 -9.43 3.30
CA ALA A 117 -7.80 -8.65 3.47
C ALA A 117 -7.54 -7.33 4.23
N VAL A 118 -6.79 -7.38 5.33
CA VAL A 118 -6.40 -6.17 6.09
C VAL A 118 -5.55 -5.23 5.24
N SER A 119 -4.61 -5.76 4.44
CA SER A 119 -3.74 -4.97 3.57
C SER A 119 -4.52 -4.26 2.47
N ALA A 120 -5.47 -4.96 1.83
CA ALA A 120 -6.38 -4.38 0.84
C ALA A 120 -7.19 -3.23 1.45
N HIS A 121 -7.86 -3.49 2.57
CA HIS A 121 -8.61 -2.45 3.28
C HIS A 121 -7.73 -1.25 3.68
N GLN A 122 -6.51 -1.49 4.16
CA GLN A 122 -5.56 -0.41 4.47
C GLN A 122 -5.12 0.37 3.24
N LYS A 123 -5.01 -0.27 2.07
CA LYS A 123 -4.68 0.38 0.81
C LYS A 123 -5.81 1.34 0.42
N ASP A 124 -7.05 0.88 0.46
CA ASP A 124 -8.22 1.70 0.14
C ASP A 124 -8.33 2.88 1.11
N VAL A 125 -8.10 2.64 2.41
CA VAL A 125 -8.06 3.72 3.42
C VAL A 125 -6.99 4.76 3.11
N LYS A 126 -5.80 4.34 2.69
CA LYS A 126 -4.72 5.27 2.30
C LYS A 126 -5.07 6.04 1.03
N GLN A 127 -5.68 5.38 0.05
CA GLN A 127 -6.13 6.01 -1.17
C GLN A 127 -7.21 7.06 -0.87
N CYS A 128 -8.15 6.81 0.05
CA CYS A 128 -9.10 7.83 0.50
C CYS A 128 -8.43 9.03 1.17
N ASN A 129 -7.45 8.79 2.04
CA ASN A 129 -6.72 9.88 2.69
C ASN A 129 -5.91 10.69 1.67
N GLN A 130 -5.37 10.03 0.64
CA GLN A 130 -4.70 10.69 -0.46
C GLN A 130 -5.68 11.52 -1.30
N LEU A 131 -6.84 10.96 -1.65
CA LEU A 131 -7.91 11.67 -2.34
C LEU A 131 -8.31 12.95 -1.58
N GLN A 132 -8.54 12.83 -0.27
CA GLN A 132 -8.89 13.97 0.58
C GLN A 132 -7.77 15.03 0.63
N ARG A 133 -6.51 14.62 0.76
CA ARG A 133 -5.37 15.55 0.75
C ARG A 133 -5.24 16.27 -0.59
N LEU A 134 -5.41 15.56 -1.69
CA LEU A 134 -5.37 16.15 -3.03
C LEU A 134 -6.54 17.13 -3.23
N THR A 135 -7.75 16.75 -2.80
CA THR A 135 -8.93 17.61 -2.84
C THR A 135 -8.70 18.89 -2.05
N SER A 136 -8.21 18.79 -0.82
CA SER A 136 -7.89 19.98 0.00
C SER A 136 -6.80 20.83 -0.63
N LEU A 137 -5.75 20.21 -1.19
CA LEU A 137 -4.66 20.93 -1.82
C LEU A 137 -5.13 21.69 -3.08
N VAL A 138 -6.00 21.09 -3.90
CA VAL A 138 -6.63 21.78 -5.06
C VAL A 138 -7.57 22.89 -4.60
N ALA A 139 -8.33 22.68 -3.51
CA ALA A 139 -9.19 23.74 -2.95
C ALA A 139 -8.38 24.93 -2.42
N LEU A 140 -7.23 24.68 -1.78
CA LEU A 140 -6.31 25.74 -1.34
C LEU A 140 -5.70 26.49 -2.52
N ALA A 141 -5.47 25.82 -3.65
CA ALA A 141 -4.91 26.44 -4.85
C ALA A 141 -5.82 27.49 -5.48
N GLY A 142 -7.14 27.42 -5.24
CA GLY A 142 -8.08 28.45 -5.69
C GLY A 142 -7.95 29.79 -4.95
N ASN A 143 -7.08 29.89 -3.93
CA ASN A 143 -6.82 31.12 -3.19
C ASN A 143 -5.34 31.53 -3.34
N GLN A 144 -5.09 32.45 -4.28
CA GLN A 144 -3.74 32.90 -4.64
C GLN A 144 -2.95 33.43 -3.43
N THR A 145 -3.60 34.17 -2.52
CA THR A 145 -2.96 34.70 -1.30
C THR A 145 -2.39 33.60 -0.40
N ILE A 146 -3.08 32.46 -0.28
CA ILE A 146 -2.61 31.30 0.50
C ILE A 146 -1.45 30.60 -0.22
N LEU A 147 -1.45 30.53 -1.54
CA LEU A 147 -0.35 29.95 -2.31
C LEU A 147 0.93 30.78 -2.16
N ASP A 148 0.83 32.10 -2.21
CA ASP A 148 1.95 33.01 -2.06
C ASP A 148 2.56 32.92 -0.64
N GLU A 149 1.70 32.84 0.39
CA GLU A 149 2.13 32.63 1.77
C GLU A 149 2.80 31.25 1.97
N LEU A 150 2.30 30.23 1.28
CA LEU A 150 2.86 28.87 1.36
C LEU A 150 4.21 28.78 0.60
N ALA A 151 4.33 29.43 -0.55
CA ALA A 151 5.57 29.54 -1.32
C ALA A 151 6.68 30.22 -0.50
N THR A 152 6.35 31.37 0.11
CA THR A 152 7.27 32.12 0.98
C THR A 152 7.64 31.32 2.23
N LYS A 153 6.68 30.73 2.94
CA LYS A 153 6.94 29.94 4.16
C LYS A 153 7.74 28.65 3.92
N LYS A 154 7.56 28.02 2.75
CA LYS A 154 8.28 26.79 2.39
C LYS A 154 9.59 27.04 1.65
N GLY A 155 9.88 28.29 1.28
CA GLY A 155 11.03 28.64 0.45
C GLY A 155 11.00 27.90 -0.90
N VAL A 156 9.82 27.73 -1.49
CA VAL A 156 9.63 27.02 -2.76
C VAL A 156 9.24 28.03 -3.82
N ASN A 157 9.91 27.98 -4.96
CA ASN A 157 9.60 28.83 -6.11
C ASN A 157 8.16 28.59 -6.58
N GLU A 158 7.48 29.66 -6.96
CA GLU A 158 6.09 29.68 -7.44
C GLU A 158 5.84 28.67 -8.57
N THR A 159 6.71 28.64 -9.57
CA THR A 159 6.65 27.68 -10.69
C THR A 159 6.67 26.22 -10.27
N ARG A 160 7.42 25.89 -9.20
CA ARG A 160 7.50 24.52 -8.65
C ARG A 160 6.29 24.19 -7.79
N LEU A 161 5.60 25.20 -7.25
CA LEU A 161 4.32 25.04 -6.57
C LEU A 161 3.22 24.77 -7.60
N GLU A 162 3.14 25.56 -8.66
CA GLU A 162 2.22 25.37 -9.79
C GLU A 162 2.36 23.98 -10.41
N GLU A 163 3.58 23.51 -10.67
CA GLU A 163 3.82 22.17 -11.21
C GLU A 163 3.28 21.06 -10.27
N LYS A 164 3.44 21.24 -8.95
CA LYS A 164 2.91 20.30 -7.96
C LYS A 164 1.39 20.34 -7.90
N LEU A 165 0.78 21.50 -8.05
CA LEU A 165 -0.67 21.66 -8.10
C LEU A 165 -1.25 20.98 -9.35
N ALA A 166 -0.67 21.21 -10.53
CA ALA A 166 -1.08 20.57 -11.77
C ALA A 166 -0.96 19.03 -11.70
N LYS A 167 0.14 18.52 -11.13
CA LYS A 167 0.33 17.09 -10.86
C LYS A 167 -0.70 16.55 -9.86
N ALA A 168 -1.01 17.32 -8.81
CA ALA A 168 -1.99 16.94 -7.81
C ALA A 168 -3.41 16.88 -8.40
N GLU A 169 -3.77 17.85 -9.25
CA GLU A 169 -5.07 17.89 -9.95
C GLU A 169 -5.20 16.73 -10.93
N THR A 170 -4.17 16.47 -11.73
CA THR A 170 -4.13 15.31 -12.64
C THR A 170 -4.32 14.01 -11.85
N LYS A 171 -3.62 13.87 -10.72
CA LYS A 171 -3.72 12.67 -9.88
C LYS A 171 -5.07 12.55 -9.19
N LEU A 172 -5.68 13.68 -8.80
CA LEU A 172 -7.02 13.72 -8.24
C LEU A 172 -8.03 13.20 -9.25
N LYS A 173 -8.02 13.75 -10.48
CA LYS A 173 -8.88 13.30 -11.58
C LYS A 173 -8.71 11.81 -11.87
N GLU A 174 -7.48 11.31 -11.93
CA GLU A 174 -7.20 9.87 -12.12
C GLU A 174 -7.75 9.00 -10.98
N MET A 175 -7.74 9.50 -9.74
CA MET A 175 -8.29 8.76 -8.60
C MET A 175 -9.82 8.84 -8.53
N GLU A 176 -10.43 9.93 -9.01
CA GLU A 176 -11.87 10.13 -9.06
C GLU A 176 -12.57 9.29 -10.12
N THR A 177 -11.87 8.90 -11.20
CA THR A 177 -12.44 7.97 -12.19
C THR A 177 -12.61 6.54 -11.65
N ASN A 178 -11.96 6.20 -10.54
CA ASN A 178 -12.17 4.92 -9.87
C ASN A 178 -13.40 4.99 -8.96
N THR A 179 -14.56 4.67 -9.53
CA THR A 179 -15.87 4.74 -8.84
C THR A 179 -15.91 3.87 -7.59
N THR A 180 -15.32 2.67 -7.63
CA THR A 180 -15.22 1.78 -6.45
C THR A 180 -14.47 2.45 -5.29
N LEU A 181 -13.37 3.14 -5.59
CA LEU A 181 -12.61 3.88 -4.59
C LEU A 181 -13.40 5.08 -4.07
N THR A 182 -14.03 5.87 -4.95
CA THR A 182 -14.80 7.05 -4.52
C THR A 182 -15.99 6.67 -3.65
N ASP A 183 -16.70 5.59 -4.00
CA ASP A 183 -17.83 5.07 -3.23
C ASP A 183 -17.39 4.58 -1.85
N PHE A 184 -16.30 3.81 -1.79
CA PHE A 184 -15.71 3.38 -0.54
C PHE A 184 -15.30 4.59 0.34
N CYS A 185 -14.69 5.61 -0.26
CA CYS A 185 -14.29 6.82 0.48
C CYS A 185 -15.49 7.66 0.96
N ALA A 186 -16.57 7.74 0.17
CA ALA A 186 -17.80 8.41 0.53
C ALA A 186 -18.49 7.69 1.70
N GLN A 187 -18.63 6.36 1.64
CA GLN A 187 -19.18 5.53 2.72
C GLN A 187 -18.40 5.71 4.02
N ARG A 188 -17.07 5.85 3.94
CA ARG A 188 -16.22 6.10 5.10
C ARG A 188 -16.36 7.50 5.70
N LYS A 189 -16.71 8.52 4.93
CA LYS A 189 -16.98 9.87 5.45
C LYS A 189 -18.31 9.95 6.20
N ALA A 190 -19.24 9.05 5.91
CA ALA A 190 -20.56 8.96 6.55
C ALA A 190 -20.55 8.19 7.88
N GLN A 191 -19.39 7.66 8.31
CA GLN A 191 -19.18 6.91 9.55
C GLN A 191 -18.36 7.71 10.56
#